data_AF-A0A6C0T493-F1
#
_entry.id   AF-A0A6C0T493-F1
#
_cell.length_a   1.000
_cell.length_b   1.000
_cell.length_c   1.000
_cell.angle_alpha   90.00
_cell.angle_beta   90.00
_cell.angle_gamma   90.00
#
_symmetry.space_group_name_H-M   'P 1'
#
loop_
_entity.id
_entity.type
_entity.pdbx_description
1 polymer ?
#
loop_
_entity_poly.entity_id
_entity_poly.type
_entity_poly.pdbx_seq_one_letter_code
_entity_poly.pdbx_strand_id
1 'polypeptide(L)'
;EQYQEYDPFIPATDPPNPWVSDCPDFWEAEKIAKEIPSKRVRRWGFSVQELLKDPLGREQFVRFLEKEFSGENLMFLTAVQELKCLPQKDVHDKVQAIWDEYLAPSAPVPVNIDSKSMNITKKNM
;
A
#
# COMPACT_ATOMS: atom_id res chain seq x y z
N GLU A 1 11.86 -18.62 5.92
CA GLU A 1 12.61 -17.96 7.01
C GLU A 1 12.09 -16.56 7.31
N GLN A 2 12.09 -15.61 6.36
CA GLN A 2 11.73 -14.20 6.61
C GLN A 2 10.39 -13.97 7.35
N TYR A 3 9.35 -14.76 7.06
CA TYR A 3 8.02 -14.63 7.69
C TYR A 3 7.81 -15.52 8.91
N GLN A 4 8.78 -16.35 9.29
CA GLN A 4 8.60 -17.39 10.31
C GLN A 4 8.25 -16.79 11.69
N GLU A 5 8.79 -15.62 12.03
CA GLU A 5 8.44 -14.93 13.29
C GLU A 5 7.01 -14.36 13.29
N TYR A 6 6.34 -14.28 12.14
CA TYR A 6 4.97 -13.76 11.98
C TYR A 6 3.93 -14.87 11.84
N ASP A 7 4.36 -16.12 11.72
CA ASP A 7 3.47 -17.28 11.63
C ASP A 7 2.83 -17.56 13.00
N PRO A 8 1.50 -17.55 13.16
CA PRO A 8 0.86 -17.81 14.44
C PRO A 8 0.99 -19.27 14.92
N PHE A 9 1.49 -20.19 14.09
CA PHE A 9 1.66 -21.61 14.43
C PHE A 9 3.09 -21.99 14.84
N ILE A 10 4.07 -21.11 14.70
CA ILE A 10 5.49 -21.45 14.92
C ILE A 10 5.99 -20.90 16.27
N PRO A 11 6.21 -19.59 16.45
CA PRO A 11 6.54 -19.04 17.77
C PRO A 11 5.31 -18.91 18.68
N ALA A 12 5.52 -19.14 19.97
CA ALA A 12 4.60 -18.64 20.98
C ALA A 12 4.57 -17.10 20.93
N THR A 13 3.37 -16.52 21.06
CA THR A 13 3.13 -15.08 21.05
C THR A 13 2.83 -14.58 22.46
N ASP A 14 3.16 -13.32 22.74
CA ASP A 14 2.73 -12.59 23.92
C ASP A 14 2.10 -11.26 23.45
N PRO A 15 0.79 -11.05 23.64
CA PRO A 15 -0.20 -11.94 24.25
C PRO A 15 -0.38 -13.28 23.49
N PRO A 16 -0.85 -14.37 24.15
CA PRO A 16 -1.01 -15.68 23.53
C PRO A 16 -2.05 -15.67 22.39
N ASN A 17 -1.95 -16.67 21.52
CA ASN A 17 -2.89 -16.85 20.41
C ASN A 17 -4.35 -16.93 20.93
N PRO A 18 -5.27 -16.05 20.48
CA PRO A 18 -6.65 -16.01 20.96
C PRO A 18 -7.42 -17.31 20.85
N TRP A 19 -7.09 -18.15 19.86
CA TRP A 19 -7.74 -19.44 19.66
C TRP A 19 -7.31 -20.52 20.66
N VAL A 20 -6.23 -20.28 21.40
CA VAL A 20 -5.69 -21.21 22.42
C VAL A 20 -6.03 -20.71 23.82
N SER A 21 -6.02 -19.40 24.04
CA SER A 21 -6.27 -18.78 25.34
C SER A 21 -7.72 -18.37 25.57
N ASP A 22 -8.58 -18.44 24.55
CA ASP A 22 -9.94 -17.88 24.53
C ASP A 22 -9.98 -16.39 24.97
N CYS A 23 -8.88 -15.65 24.72
CA CYS A 23 -8.74 -14.24 25.08
C CYS A 23 -8.40 -13.37 23.84
N PRO A 24 -9.14 -12.28 23.55
CA PRO A 24 -8.93 -11.46 22.35
C PRO A 24 -7.76 -10.49 22.44
N ASP A 25 -7.03 -10.44 23.57
CA ASP A 25 -5.96 -9.47 23.86
C ASP A 25 -4.96 -9.31 22.72
N PHE A 26 -4.56 -10.39 22.04
CA PHE A 26 -3.63 -10.31 20.91
C PHE A 26 -4.20 -9.48 19.74
N TRP A 27 -5.50 -9.60 19.43
CA TRP A 27 -6.14 -8.80 18.38
C TRP A 27 -6.37 -7.34 18.81
N GLU A 28 -6.54 -7.11 20.12
CA GLU A 28 -6.77 -5.79 20.67
C GLU A 28 -5.48 -5.03 20.98
N ALA A 29 -4.36 -5.74 21.12
CA ALA A 29 -3.05 -5.17 21.41
C ALA A 29 -2.68 -4.04 20.44
N GLU A 30 -2.97 -4.20 19.15
CA GLU A 30 -2.71 -3.16 18.15
C GLU A 30 -3.59 -1.91 18.32
N LYS A 31 -4.82 -2.06 18.82
CA LYS A 31 -5.75 -0.94 19.04
C LYS A 31 -5.38 -0.13 20.28
N ILE A 32 -4.81 -0.79 21.28
CA ILE A 32 -4.45 -0.20 22.57
C ILE A 32 -3.04 0.40 22.53
N ALA A 33 -2.18 -0.08 21.61
CA ALA A 33 -0.81 0.37 21.50
C ALA A 33 -0.72 1.88 21.21
N LYS A 34 0.01 2.60 22.07
CA LYS A 34 0.32 4.04 21.87
C LYS A 34 1.29 4.26 20.71
N GLU A 35 2.10 3.26 20.40
CA GLU A 35 3.14 3.28 19.36
C GLU A 35 3.01 2.05 18.47
N ILE A 36 3.47 2.16 17.21
CA ILE A 36 3.42 1.07 16.25
C ILE A 36 4.41 -0.03 16.70
N PRO A 37 3.97 -1.29 16.89
CA PRO A 37 4.86 -2.36 17.33
C PRO A 37 6.05 -2.56 16.38
N SER A 38 7.25 -2.69 16.92
CA SER A 38 8.49 -2.87 16.13
C SER A 38 8.43 -4.09 15.19
N LYS A 39 7.75 -5.16 15.59
CA LYS A 39 7.47 -6.34 14.76
C LYS A 39 6.70 -5.95 13.50
N ARG A 40 5.65 -5.13 13.62
CA ARG A 40 4.86 -4.65 12.47
C ARG A 40 5.70 -3.79 11.54
N VAL A 41 6.51 -2.87 12.07
CA VAL A 41 7.41 -2.01 11.29
C VAL A 41 8.46 -2.82 10.53
N ARG A 42 9.08 -3.83 11.17
CA ARG A 42 10.07 -4.71 10.51
C ARG A 42 9.51 -5.41 9.29
N ARG A 43 8.23 -5.80 9.33
CA ARG A 43 7.53 -6.43 8.21
C ARG A 43 7.42 -5.53 6.99
N TRP A 44 7.30 -4.21 7.17
CA TRP A 44 7.30 -3.25 6.05
C TRP A 44 8.59 -3.32 5.24
N GLY A 45 9.72 -3.60 5.89
CA GLY A 45 11.03 -3.73 5.24
C GLY A 45 11.19 -4.97 4.37
N PHE A 46 10.22 -5.89 4.37
CA PHE A 46 10.30 -7.11 3.56
C PHE A 46 10.09 -6.85 2.08
N SER A 47 9.18 -5.92 1.77
CA SER A 47 8.93 -5.45 0.42
C SER A 47 8.05 -4.21 0.45
N VAL A 48 8.07 -3.42 -0.63
CA VAL A 48 7.16 -2.29 -0.81
C VAL A 48 5.70 -2.76 -0.75
N GLN A 49 5.40 -3.98 -1.23
CA GLN A 49 4.05 -4.54 -1.16
C GLN A 49 3.59 -4.77 0.29
N GLU A 50 4.46 -5.23 1.18
CA GLU A 50 4.11 -5.39 2.61
C GLU A 50 3.90 -4.03 3.28
N LEU A 51 4.74 -3.04 2.98
CA LEU A 51 4.56 -1.66 3.43
C LEU A 51 3.21 -1.09 2.95
N LEU A 52 2.85 -1.28 1.68
CA LEU A 52 1.63 -0.74 1.08
C LEU A 52 0.36 -1.48 1.51
N LYS A 53 0.42 -2.73 1.96
CA LYS A 53 -0.74 -3.44 2.51
C LYS A 53 -1.16 -2.87 3.87
N ASP A 54 -0.20 -2.40 4.66
CA ASP A 54 -0.43 -1.85 5.99
C ASP A 54 -0.94 -0.39 5.92
N PRO A 55 -2.11 -0.05 6.51
CA PRO A 55 -2.60 1.33 6.55
C PRO A 55 -1.62 2.34 7.18
N LEU A 56 -0.94 1.95 8.26
CA LEU A 56 0.03 2.81 8.93
C LEU A 56 1.34 2.88 8.13
N GLY A 57 1.72 1.78 7.49
CA GLY A 57 2.85 1.74 6.56
C GLY A 57 2.65 2.71 5.40
N ARG A 58 1.47 2.69 4.77
CA ARG A 58 1.07 3.66 3.74
C ARG A 58 1.15 5.09 4.25
N GLU A 59 0.56 5.39 5.41
CA GLU A 59 0.57 6.74 5.97
C GLU A 59 1.99 7.27 6.20
N GLN A 60 2.88 6.46 6.79
CA GLN A 60 4.27 6.85 6.99
C GLN A 60 5.02 7.03 5.66
N PHE A 61 4.74 6.17 4.67
CA PHE A 61 5.36 6.27 3.36
C PHE A 61 4.91 7.49 2.58
N VAL A 62 3.62 7.86 2.64
CA VAL A 62 3.10 9.13 2.10
C VAL A 62 3.84 10.31 2.71
N ARG A 63 3.93 10.39 4.04
CA ARG A 63 4.64 11.48 4.74
C ARG A 63 6.13 11.57 4.36
N PHE A 64 6.75 10.44 4.07
CA PHE A 64 8.13 10.41 3.58
C PHE A 64 8.21 11.01 2.17
N LEU A 65 7.35 10.59 1.25
CA LEU A 65 7.34 11.10 -0.13
C LEU A 65 6.92 12.57 -0.24
N GLU A 66 6.05 13.05 0.65
CA GLU A 66 5.70 14.48 0.74
C GLU A 66 6.93 15.35 1.06
N LYS A 67 7.82 14.88 1.95
CA LYS A 67 9.07 15.59 2.28
C LYS A 67 10.06 15.60 1.11
N GLU A 68 10.02 14.56 0.29
CA GLU A 68 10.87 14.38 -0.89
C GLU A 68 10.21 14.93 -2.17
N PHE A 69 9.05 15.58 -2.08
CA PHE A 69 8.27 16.09 -3.23
C PHE A 69 8.05 15.04 -4.33
N SER A 70 7.78 13.79 -3.94
CA SER A 70 7.62 12.62 -4.83
C SER A 70 6.33 11.82 -4.59
N GLY A 71 5.35 12.46 -3.94
CA GLY A 71 4.07 11.86 -3.56
C GLY A 71 3.23 11.41 -4.77
N GLU A 72 3.40 12.04 -5.93
CA GLU A 72 2.69 11.73 -7.18
C GLU A 72 2.82 10.26 -7.59
N ASN A 73 3.99 9.65 -7.37
CA ASN A 73 4.24 8.26 -7.76
C ASN A 73 3.37 7.28 -6.96
N LEU A 74 3.20 7.56 -5.67
CA LEU A 74 2.37 6.73 -4.79
C LEU A 74 0.88 6.96 -5.03
N MET A 75 0.48 8.21 -5.29
CA MET A 75 -0.90 8.52 -5.68
C MET A 75 -1.29 7.81 -6.98
N PHE A 76 -0.43 7.89 -8.00
CA PHE A 76 -0.60 7.16 -9.25
C PHE A 76 -0.69 5.64 -9.04
N LEU A 77 0.23 5.06 -8.26
CA LEU A 77 0.22 3.62 -7.97
C LEU A 77 -1.08 3.19 -7.27
N THR A 78 -1.55 3.99 -6.31
CA THR A 78 -2.80 3.72 -5.58
C THR A 78 -3.99 3.77 -6.52
N ALA A 79 -4.08 4.79 -7.37
CA ALA A 79 -5.16 4.91 -8.35
C ALA A 79 -5.20 3.73 -9.34
N VAL A 80 -4.04 3.23 -9.77
CA VAL A 80 -3.93 2.03 -10.63
C VAL A 80 -4.31 0.75 -9.88
N GLN A 81 -4.03 0.64 -8.58
CA GLN A 81 -4.47 -0.50 -7.76
C GLN A 81 -5.99 -0.49 -7.58
N GLU A 82 -6.58 0.68 -7.30
CA GLU A 82 -8.04 0.83 -7.22
C GLU A 82 -8.71 0.44 -8.53
N LEU A 83 -8.19 0.92 -9.67
CA LEU A 83 -8.68 0.60 -11.01
C LEU A 83 -8.82 -0.92 -11.23
N LYS A 84 -7.84 -1.71 -10.77
CA LYS A 84 -7.85 -3.18 -10.92
C LYS A 84 -8.94 -3.87 -10.10
N CYS A 85 -9.50 -3.19 -9.10
CA CYS A 85 -10.53 -3.70 -8.20
C CYS A 85 -11.93 -3.13 -8.51
N LEU A 86 -12.06 -2.23 -9.49
CA LEU A 86 -13.34 -1.61 -9.83
C LEU A 86 -14.26 -2.55 -10.61
N PRO A 87 -15.59 -2.42 -10.45
CA PRO A 87 -16.55 -3.03 -11.36
C PRO A 87 -16.29 -2.57 -12.81
N GLN A 88 -16.48 -3.47 -13.77
CA GLN A 88 -16.19 -3.20 -15.19
C GLN A 88 -16.84 -1.92 -15.74
N LYS A 89 -18.02 -1.56 -15.24
CA LYS A 89 -18.76 -0.35 -15.64
C LYS A 89 -18.03 0.96 -15.28
N ASP A 90 -17.20 0.96 -14.24
CA ASP A 90 -16.54 2.16 -13.70
C ASP A 90 -15.07 2.25 -14.20
N VAL A 91 -14.55 1.19 -14.83
CA VAL A 91 -13.16 1.08 -15.29
C VAL A 91 -12.82 2.16 -16.31
N HIS A 92 -13.68 2.39 -17.30
CA HIS A 92 -13.42 3.37 -18.37
C HIS A 92 -13.22 4.78 -17.81
N ASP A 93 -14.13 5.21 -16.93
CA ASP A 93 -14.08 6.55 -16.35
C ASP A 93 -12.85 6.72 -15.44
N LYS A 94 -12.49 5.68 -14.67
CA LYS A 94 -11.28 5.71 -13.83
C LYS A 94 -10.00 5.73 -14.68
N VAL A 95 -9.95 5.00 -15.80
CA VAL A 95 -8.81 5.05 -16.74
C VAL A 95 -8.60 6.47 -17.27
N GLN A 96 -9.69 7.12 -17.72
CA GLN A 96 -9.62 8.48 -18.23
C GLN A 96 -9.18 9.47 -17.13
N ALA A 97 -9.72 9.35 -15.92
CA ALA A 97 -9.32 10.19 -14.79
C ALA A 97 -7.84 10.04 -14.44
N ILE A 98 -7.31 8.80 -14.40
CA ILE A 98 -5.88 8.55 -14.14
C ILE A 98 -5.01 9.14 -15.25
N TRP A 99 -5.44 9.03 -16.51
CA TRP A 99 -4.72 9.63 -17.61
C TRP A 99 -4.64 11.15 -17.48
N ASP A 100 -5.78 11.82 -17.28
CA ASP A 100 -5.87 13.27 -17.20
C ASP A 100 -5.11 13.84 -15.99
N GLU A 101 -5.08 13.12 -14.88
CA GLU A 101 -4.42 13.55 -13.64
C GLU A 101 -2.90 13.37 -13.66
N TYR A 102 -2.39 12.27 -14.26
CA TYR A 102 -1.00 11.84 -14.09
C TYR A 102 -0.18 11.71 -15.39
N LEU A 103 -0.81 11.46 -16.55
CA LEU A 103 -0.11 11.05 -17.78
C LEU A 103 -0.34 11.96 -18.99
N ALA A 104 -1.44 12.71 -19.02
CA ALA A 104 -1.73 13.66 -20.08
C ALA A 104 -0.61 14.70 -20.19
N PRO A 105 -0.36 15.27 -21.40
CA PRO A 105 0.66 16.31 -21.57
C PRO A 105 0.47 17.55 -20.68
N SER A 106 -0.77 17.79 -20.24
CA SER A 106 -1.17 18.88 -19.35
C SER A 106 -1.61 18.38 -17.96
N ALA A 107 -1.16 17.19 -17.56
CA ALA A 107 -1.49 16.60 -16.27
C ALA A 107 -1.10 17.55 -15.12
N PRO A 108 -2.00 17.80 -14.15
CA PRO A 108 -1.70 18.65 -13.00
C PRO A 108 -0.68 18.01 -12.04
N VAL A 109 -0.60 16.68 -12.00
CA VAL A 109 0.28 15.92 -11.10
C VAL A 109 1.06 14.87 -11.90
N PRO A 110 1.94 15.29 -12.83
CA PRO A 110 2.53 14.40 -13.81
C PRO A 110 3.52 13.42 -13.16
N VAL A 111 3.41 12.13 -13.50
CA VAL A 111 4.42 11.13 -13.13
C VAL A 111 5.48 10.98 -14.22
N ASN A 112 6.72 10.77 -13.83
CA ASN A 112 7.81 10.54 -14.78
C ASN A 112 7.85 9.06 -15.20
N ILE A 113 7.49 8.79 -16.46
CA ILE A 113 7.59 7.46 -17.06
C ILE A 113 8.40 7.50 -18.35
N ASP A 114 9.07 6.39 -18.66
CA ASP A 114 9.86 6.28 -19.87
C ASP A 114 8.99 6.33 -21.14
N SER A 115 9.60 6.74 -22.25
CA SER A 115 8.90 6.96 -23.51
C SER A 115 8.25 5.70 -24.08
N LYS A 116 8.82 4.52 -23.82
CA LYS A 116 8.24 3.24 -24.27
C LYS A 116 6.96 2.94 -23.48
N SER A 117 6.99 3.08 -22.15
CA SER A 117 5.82 2.93 -21.30
C SER A 117 4.71 3.91 -21.66
N MET A 118 5.04 5.19 -21.85
CA MET A 118 4.06 6.21 -22.27
C MET A 118 3.38 5.87 -23.60
N ASN A 119 4.16 5.42 -24.59
CA ASN A 119 3.62 5.04 -25.90
C ASN A 119 2.70 3.82 -25.84
N ILE A 120 2.98 2.85 -24.96
CA ILE A 120 2.11 1.69 -24.75
C ILE A 120 0.82 2.14 -24.08
N THR A 121 0.91 2.92 -23.01
CA THR A 121 -0.27 3.41 -22.28
C THR A 121 -1.16 4.22 -23.21
N LYS A 122 -0.61 5.15 -24.00
CA LYS A 122 -1.38 5.96 -24.96
C LYS A 122 -2.13 5.16 -26.03
N LYS A 123 -1.63 3.97 -26.40
CA LYS A 123 -2.32 3.07 -27.36
C LYS A 123 -3.44 2.26 -26.71
N ASN A 124 -3.40 2.11 -25.38
CA ASN A 124 -4.35 1.33 -24.60
C ASN A 124 -5.43 2.19 -23.92
N MET A 125 -5.28 3.52 -23.99
CA MET A 125 -6.34 4.48 -23.75
C MET A 125 -7.38 4.38 -24.87
#